data_AF-A0A177T3E8-F1
#
_entry.id   AF-A0A177T3E8-F1
#
_cell.length_a   1.000
_cell.length_b   1.000
_cell.length_c   1.000
_cell.angle_alpha   90.00
_cell.angle_beta   90.00
_cell.angle_gamma   90.00
#
_symmetry.space_group_name_H-M   'P 1'
#
loop_
_entity.id
_entity.type
_entity.pdbx_description
1 polymer ?
#
loop_
_entity_poly.entity_id
_entity_poly.type
_entity_poly.pdbx_seq_one_letter_code
_entity_poly.pdbx_strand_id
1 'polypeptide(L)'
;MIDELDEMNDADRTSIHEAMEQQSISISKAGIVTALHARCSIIAAANLIRGRYNPTIPFSQNVELNEPILSRFDVLCVVNDTVDPVKDNMLARSVAGSHLPSHPRLNEAVDEARVATALDADCPPGSPAPPSSTANPLSNFNPASAQQGAPSGGEEVDDDEDGEVKPSRLQKKNARKNAAKKATKQGSR
;
A
#
# COMPACT_ATOMS: atom_id res chain seq x y z
N MET A 1 2.97 -8.24 -1.94
CA MET A 1 4.29 -7.80 -2.42
C MET A 1 4.60 -8.61 -3.66
N ILE A 2 5.16 -7.95 -4.68
CA ILE A 2 5.64 -8.57 -5.92
C ILE A 2 7.12 -8.22 -6.02
N ASP A 3 7.93 -9.17 -6.50
CA ASP A 3 9.31 -8.92 -6.91
C ASP A 3 9.39 -9.15 -8.42
N GLU A 4 10.40 -8.56 -9.08
CA GLU A 4 10.64 -8.71 -10.53
C GLU A 4 9.37 -8.45 -11.39
N LEU A 5 8.64 -7.35 -11.11
CA LEU A 5 7.38 -6.98 -11.80
C LEU A 5 7.53 -6.85 -13.33
N ASP A 6 8.76 -6.60 -13.80
CA ASP A 6 9.18 -6.55 -15.19
C ASP A 6 9.23 -7.93 -15.87
N GLU A 7 9.61 -9.00 -15.16
CA GLU A 7 9.66 -10.39 -15.65
C GLU A 7 8.29 -11.11 -15.55
N MET A 8 7.20 -10.38 -15.27
CA MET A 8 5.87 -10.96 -15.13
C MET A 8 5.21 -11.34 -16.45
N ASN A 9 4.86 -12.62 -16.55
CA ASN A 9 4.14 -13.24 -17.66
C ASN A 9 2.79 -12.54 -17.97
N ASP A 10 2.44 -12.39 -19.26
CA ASP A 10 1.37 -11.50 -19.74
C ASP A 10 -0.02 -11.76 -19.11
N ALA A 11 -0.35 -13.01 -18.79
CA ALA A 11 -1.62 -13.37 -18.17
C ALA A 11 -1.74 -12.83 -16.72
N ASP A 12 -0.66 -12.93 -15.95
CA ASP A 12 -0.59 -12.45 -14.57
C ASP A 12 -0.51 -10.92 -14.56
N ARG A 13 0.25 -10.33 -15.50
CA ARG A 13 0.32 -8.89 -15.78
C ARG A 13 -1.07 -8.31 -16.08
N THR A 14 -1.85 -8.98 -16.93
CA THR A 14 -3.25 -8.60 -17.26
C THR A 14 -4.16 -8.71 -16.04
N SER A 15 -4.00 -9.75 -15.23
CA SER A 15 -4.79 -9.96 -13.99
C SER A 15 -4.50 -8.87 -12.94
N ILE A 16 -3.25 -8.42 -12.84
CA ILE A 16 -2.86 -7.30 -11.97
C ILE A 16 -3.41 -5.97 -12.50
N HIS A 17 -3.39 -5.74 -13.81
CA HIS A 17 -4.05 -4.57 -14.41
C HIS A 17 -5.54 -4.50 -14.05
N GLU A 18 -6.28 -5.62 -14.14
CA GLU A 18 -7.69 -5.68 -13.74
C GLU A 18 -7.88 -5.31 -12.25
N ALA A 19 -7.06 -5.92 -11.38
CA ALA A 19 -7.10 -5.66 -9.93
C ALA A 19 -6.76 -4.21 -9.56
N MET A 20 -5.77 -3.59 -10.22
CA MET A 20 -5.38 -2.18 -10.00
C MET A 20 -6.41 -1.19 -10.55
N GLU A 21 -7.04 -1.50 -11.69
CA GLU A 21 -8.04 -0.64 -12.32
C GLU A 21 -9.39 -0.68 -11.58
N GLN A 22 -9.87 -1.89 -11.26
CA GLN A 22 -11.26 -2.12 -10.86
C GLN A 22 -11.42 -2.57 -9.39
N GLN A 23 -10.33 -2.83 -8.67
CA GLN A 23 -10.33 -3.43 -7.32
C GLN A 23 -11.15 -4.73 -7.27
N SER A 24 -11.13 -5.49 -8.37
CA SER A 24 -11.88 -6.71 -8.60
C SER A 24 -11.09 -7.62 -9.55
N ILE A 25 -11.27 -8.93 -9.42
CA ILE A 25 -10.73 -9.95 -10.34
C ILE A 25 -11.88 -10.83 -10.81
N SER A 26 -12.06 -10.93 -12.12
CA SER A 26 -13.01 -11.83 -12.75
C SER A 26 -12.42 -13.24 -12.92
N ILE A 27 -13.23 -14.26 -12.63
CA ILE A 27 -12.83 -15.67 -12.72
C ILE A 27 -13.88 -16.43 -13.52
N SER A 28 -13.44 -17.06 -14.61
CA SER A 28 -14.26 -17.93 -15.46
C SER A 28 -13.57 -19.28 -15.62
N LYS A 29 -13.90 -20.25 -14.75
CA LYS A 29 -13.23 -21.57 -14.72
C LYS A 29 -14.19 -22.66 -14.22
N ALA A 30 -14.10 -23.85 -14.83
CA ALA A 30 -14.93 -25.01 -14.49
C ALA A 30 -16.46 -24.75 -14.48
N GLY A 31 -16.94 -23.85 -15.34
CA GLY A 31 -18.36 -23.44 -15.41
C GLY A 31 -18.79 -22.42 -14.36
N ILE A 32 -17.91 -22.05 -13.42
CA ILE A 32 -18.13 -20.96 -12.47
C ILE A 32 -17.65 -19.66 -13.11
N VAL A 33 -18.54 -18.67 -13.19
CA VAL A 33 -18.24 -17.30 -13.64
C VAL A 33 -18.62 -16.34 -12.51
N THR A 34 -17.63 -15.74 -11.87
CA THR A 34 -17.80 -14.82 -10.74
C THR A 34 -16.78 -13.68 -10.80
N ALA A 35 -17.03 -12.61 -10.03
CA ALA A 35 -16.06 -11.55 -9.77
C ALA A 35 -15.81 -11.47 -8.25
N LEU A 36 -14.56 -11.28 -7.84
CA LEU A 36 -14.14 -11.20 -6.45
C LEU A 36 -13.45 -9.86 -6.19
N HIS A 37 -13.81 -9.16 -5.12
CA HIS A 37 -13.16 -7.89 -4.76
C HIS A 37 -11.70 -8.08 -4.35
N ALA A 38 -10.79 -7.36 -5.00
CA ALA A 38 -9.35 -7.32 -4.76
C ALA A 38 -8.97 -6.04 -3.99
N ARG A 39 -9.47 -5.90 -2.75
CA ARG A 39 -9.16 -4.77 -1.87
C ARG A 39 -7.81 -4.96 -1.17
N CYS A 40 -6.71 -4.77 -1.89
CA CYS A 40 -5.35 -4.86 -1.37
C CYS A 40 -4.48 -3.67 -1.81
N SER A 41 -3.41 -3.41 -1.06
CA SER A 41 -2.34 -2.49 -1.48
C SER A 41 -1.22 -3.27 -2.16
N ILE A 42 -0.72 -2.76 -3.29
CA ILE A 42 0.41 -3.36 -4.00
C ILE A 42 1.70 -2.65 -3.61
N ILE A 43 2.71 -3.45 -3.25
CA ILE A 43 4.11 -3.05 -3.16
C ILE A 43 4.83 -3.95 -4.15
N ALA A 44 5.60 -3.38 -5.07
CA ALA A 44 6.33 -4.09 -6.09
C ALA A 44 7.77 -3.58 -6.19
N ALA A 45 8.71 -4.50 -6.40
CA ALA A 45 10.02 -4.21 -6.95
C ALA A 45 10.03 -4.52 -8.45
N ALA A 46 10.89 -3.83 -9.20
CA ALA A 46 11.12 -4.01 -10.63
C ALA A 46 12.57 -3.65 -10.94
N ASN A 47 13.20 -4.35 -11.87
CA ASN A 47 14.58 -4.08 -12.22
C ASN A 47 14.71 -2.91 -13.22
N LEU A 48 15.91 -2.33 -13.25
CA LEU A 48 16.30 -1.31 -14.20
C LEU A 48 16.89 -1.97 -15.45
N ILE A 49 16.54 -1.47 -16.62
CA ILE A 49 17.10 -1.90 -17.90
C ILE A 49 18.63 -1.73 -17.84
N ARG A 50 19.35 -2.86 -17.98
CA ARG A 50 20.83 -2.96 -17.85
C ARG A 50 21.39 -2.69 -16.44
N GLY A 51 20.55 -2.75 -15.41
CA GLY A 51 20.95 -2.82 -13.99
C GLY A 51 21.47 -1.53 -13.35
N ARG A 52 21.41 -0.38 -14.03
CA ARG A 52 21.77 0.93 -13.46
C ARG A 52 20.86 2.03 -13.99
N TYR A 53 20.41 2.93 -13.11
CA TYR A 53 19.57 4.07 -13.49
C TYR A 53 20.38 5.10 -14.26
N ASN A 54 19.84 5.57 -15.39
CA ASN A 54 20.42 6.63 -16.19
C ASN A 54 19.53 7.89 -16.17
N PRO A 55 19.95 8.98 -15.49
CA PRO A 55 19.16 10.21 -15.40
C PRO A 55 19.12 11.02 -16.72
N THR A 56 19.83 10.60 -17.78
CA THR A 56 19.81 11.29 -19.09
C THR A 56 18.69 10.81 -20.03
N ILE A 57 18.01 9.70 -19.71
CA ILE A 57 16.88 9.16 -20.47
C ILE A 57 15.61 9.17 -19.61
N PRO A 58 14.39 9.26 -20.19
CA PRO A 58 13.15 9.28 -19.42
C PRO A 58 12.93 7.98 -18.63
N PHE A 59 12.11 8.05 -17.58
CA PHE A 59 11.85 6.92 -16.68
C PHE A 59 11.30 5.67 -17.41
N SER A 60 10.38 5.86 -18.37
CA SER A 60 9.84 4.79 -19.23
C SER A 60 10.83 4.20 -20.25
N GLN A 61 12.08 4.68 -20.28
CA GLN A 61 13.20 4.05 -21.01
C GLN A 61 14.28 3.48 -20.06
N ASN A 62 14.14 3.68 -18.74
CA ASN A 62 14.96 3.05 -17.71
C ASN A 62 14.37 1.72 -17.20
N VAL A 63 13.07 1.46 -17.41
CA VAL A 63 12.32 0.35 -16.80
C VAL A 63 11.38 -0.27 -17.84
N GLU A 64 11.31 -1.61 -17.92
CA GLU A 64 10.51 -2.35 -18.92
C GLU A 64 9.04 -2.59 -18.48
N LEU A 65 8.40 -1.54 -17.96
CA LEU A 65 7.02 -1.57 -17.49
C LEU A 65 6.07 -0.82 -18.44
N ASN A 66 4.95 -1.46 -18.76
CA ASN A 66 3.89 -0.87 -19.58
C ASN A 66 3.30 0.38 -18.91
N GLU A 67 3.10 1.45 -19.68
CA GLU A 67 2.54 2.74 -19.23
C GLU A 67 1.27 2.63 -18.34
N PRO A 68 0.31 1.71 -18.58
CA PRO A 68 -0.88 1.57 -17.73
C PRO A 68 -0.61 0.93 -16.35
N ILE A 69 0.57 0.33 -16.12
CA ILE A 69 1.04 -0.04 -14.78
C ILE A 69 1.58 1.21 -14.08
N LEU A 70 2.48 1.95 -14.75
CA LEU A 70 3.15 3.12 -14.19
C LEU A 70 2.16 4.22 -13.79
N SER A 71 1.13 4.46 -14.62
CA SER A 71 0.05 5.41 -14.35
C SER A 71 -0.88 4.99 -13.20
N ARG A 72 -0.72 3.79 -12.62
CA ARG A 72 -1.54 3.26 -11.51
C ARG A 72 -0.79 3.17 -10.18
N PHE A 73 0.49 3.55 -10.13
CA PHE A 73 1.23 3.69 -8.88
C PHE A 73 1.26 5.14 -8.43
N ASP A 74 0.67 5.44 -7.27
CA ASP A 74 0.68 6.78 -6.66
C ASP A 74 2.09 7.24 -6.25
N VAL A 75 3.00 6.29 -6.02
CA VAL A 75 4.38 6.53 -5.56
C VAL A 75 5.34 5.62 -6.33
N LEU A 76 6.38 6.22 -6.92
CA LEU A 76 7.47 5.53 -7.60
C LEU A 76 8.80 5.87 -6.92
N CYS A 77 9.47 4.87 -6.36
CA CYS A 77 10.74 5.03 -5.64
C CYS A 77 11.90 4.47 -6.47
N VAL A 78 12.77 5.35 -6.99
CA VAL A 78 14.00 4.95 -7.69
C VAL A 78 15.17 4.92 -6.71
N VAL A 79 15.71 3.74 -6.46
CA VAL A 79 16.97 3.58 -5.72
C VAL A 79 18.13 3.72 -6.70
N ASN A 80 18.95 4.78 -6.55
CA ASN A 80 20.10 5.03 -7.41
C ASN A 80 21.42 4.85 -6.63
N ASP A 81 22.22 3.88 -7.05
CA ASP A 81 23.56 3.60 -6.53
C ASP A 81 24.56 4.67 -7.02
N THR A 82 25.02 5.53 -6.11
CA THR A 82 26.04 6.56 -6.37
C THR A 82 27.21 6.40 -5.41
N VAL A 83 28.38 6.04 -5.95
CA VAL A 83 29.62 5.80 -5.18
C VAL A 83 30.02 7.08 -4.43
N ASP A 84 30.13 6.97 -3.11
CA ASP A 84 30.53 8.05 -2.20
C ASP A 84 31.35 7.43 -1.06
N PRO A 85 32.68 7.64 -1.02
CA PRO A 85 33.56 6.93 -0.08
C PRO A 85 33.25 7.22 1.39
N VAL A 86 32.52 8.28 1.73
CA VAL A 86 32.07 8.57 3.10
C VAL A 86 30.83 7.75 3.43
N LYS A 87 29.81 7.78 2.56
CA LYS A 87 28.59 6.96 2.76
C LYS A 87 28.91 5.47 2.70
N ASP A 88 29.71 5.05 1.74
CA ASP A 88 30.10 3.65 1.53
C ASP A 88 30.86 3.11 2.76
N ASN A 89 31.69 3.94 3.41
CA ASN A 89 32.35 3.56 4.67
C ASN A 89 31.35 3.41 5.83
N MET A 90 30.40 4.34 5.98
CA MET A 90 29.35 4.25 7.01
C MET A 90 28.44 3.04 6.79
N LEU A 91 28.05 2.77 5.55
CA LEU A 91 27.26 1.59 5.16
C LEU A 91 28.04 0.31 5.44
N ALA A 92 29.31 0.21 5.04
CA ALA A 92 30.16 -0.95 5.29
C ALA A 92 30.33 -1.23 6.80
N ARG A 93 30.51 -0.19 7.63
CA ARG A 93 30.53 -0.34 9.10
C ARG A 93 29.20 -0.85 9.65
N SER A 94 28.07 -0.32 9.19
CA SER A 94 26.74 -0.74 9.62
C SER A 94 26.42 -2.20 9.22
N VAL A 95 26.80 -2.59 8.00
CA VAL A 95 26.64 -3.95 7.48
C VAL A 95 27.56 -4.94 8.21
N ALA A 96 28.83 -4.59 8.46
CA ALA A 96 29.72 -5.43 9.25
C ALA A 96 29.27 -5.55 10.72
N GLY A 97 28.81 -4.45 11.31
CA GLY A 97 28.30 -4.40 12.69
C GLY A 97 27.00 -5.21 12.90
N SER A 98 26.12 -5.30 11.90
CA SER A 98 24.90 -6.11 11.97
C SER A 98 25.13 -7.59 11.63
N HIS A 99 26.02 -7.90 10.69
CA HIS A 99 26.40 -9.30 10.39
C HIS A 99 27.14 -9.99 11.53
N LEU A 100 27.81 -9.25 12.41
CA LEU A 100 28.58 -9.84 13.51
C LEU A 100 27.66 -10.52 14.56
N PRO A 101 26.69 -9.85 15.22
CA PRO A 101 25.68 -10.52 16.07
C PRO A 101 24.87 -11.60 15.35
N SER A 102 24.66 -11.46 14.04
CA SER A 102 23.93 -12.44 13.21
C SER A 102 24.67 -13.78 13.04
N HIS A 103 25.91 -13.92 13.54
CA HIS A 103 26.71 -15.11 13.34
C HIS A 103 26.41 -16.19 14.40
N PRO A 104 25.99 -17.43 14.02
CA PRO A 104 25.46 -18.46 14.93
C PRO A 104 26.53 -19.19 15.78
N ARG A 105 27.61 -18.49 16.14
CA ARG A 105 28.68 -18.94 17.04
C ARG A 105 29.08 -17.90 18.09
N LEU A 106 28.52 -16.69 18.07
CA LEU A 106 28.71 -15.75 19.17
C LEU A 106 27.84 -16.14 20.36
N ASN A 107 28.35 -15.90 21.57
CA ASN A 107 27.54 -15.94 22.79
C ASN A 107 27.30 -14.48 23.21
N GLU A 108 26.04 -14.04 23.18
CA GLU A 108 25.61 -12.66 23.49
C GLU A 108 26.25 -12.15 24.79
N ALA A 109 26.31 -13.01 25.82
CA ALA A 109 26.88 -12.73 27.14
C ALA A 109 28.41 -12.45 27.20
N VAL A 110 29.14 -12.52 26.08
CA VAL A 110 30.61 -12.29 26.04
C VAL A 110 31.00 -11.19 25.05
N ASP A 111 30.31 -11.08 23.91
CA ASP A 111 30.80 -10.30 22.78
C ASP A 111 30.18 -8.89 22.62
N GLU A 112 29.01 -8.59 23.23
CA GLU A 112 28.38 -7.26 23.14
C GLU A 112 29.33 -6.10 23.51
N ALA A 113 30.13 -6.30 24.56
CA ALA A 113 31.07 -5.30 25.09
C ALA A 113 32.18 -4.88 24.10
N ARG A 114 32.39 -5.64 23.01
CA ARG A 114 33.37 -5.34 21.94
C ARG A 114 32.76 -4.71 20.68
N VAL A 115 31.46 -4.89 20.44
CA VAL A 115 30.85 -4.44 19.17
C VAL A 115 30.39 -2.99 19.27
N ALA A 116 29.72 -2.61 20.36
CA ALA A 116 29.26 -1.23 20.57
C ALA A 116 30.44 -0.23 20.63
N THR A 117 31.47 -0.57 21.42
CA THR A 117 32.67 0.26 21.65
C THR A 117 33.51 0.54 20.39
N ALA A 118 33.27 -0.16 19.28
CA ALA A 118 33.95 0.07 18.01
C ALA A 118 33.20 1.03 17.06
N LEU A 119 31.92 1.31 17.30
CA LEU A 119 31.06 2.07 16.37
C LEU A 119 30.83 3.53 16.82
N ASP A 120 30.78 3.80 18.13
CA ASP A 120 30.51 5.13 18.68
C ASP A 120 31.66 6.16 18.51
N ALA A 121 32.85 5.70 18.08
CA ALA A 121 34.09 6.49 18.13
C ALA A 121 34.21 7.65 17.11
N ASP A 122 33.44 7.63 16.02
CA ASP A 122 33.53 8.61 14.92
C ASP A 122 32.32 9.60 14.86
N CYS A 123 31.58 9.75 15.97
CA CYS A 123 30.51 10.74 16.05
C CYS A 123 31.09 12.18 16.18
N PRO A 124 30.85 13.11 15.23
CA PRO A 124 31.33 14.48 15.37
C PRO A 124 30.58 15.20 16.51
N PRO A 125 31.27 16.03 17.33
CA PRO A 125 30.69 16.64 18.53
C PRO A 125 29.65 17.71 18.17
N GLY A 126 28.38 17.30 18.01
CA GLY A 126 27.28 18.20 17.68
C GLY A 126 25.93 17.56 17.34
N SER A 127 25.87 16.27 16.97
CA SER A 127 24.57 15.61 16.77
C SER A 127 23.91 15.23 18.10
N PRO A 128 22.60 15.47 18.29
CA PRO A 128 21.89 14.99 19.46
C PRO A 128 21.82 13.45 19.42
N ALA A 129 22.38 12.79 20.44
CA ALA A 129 22.26 11.34 20.58
C ALA A 129 20.78 10.94 20.71
N PRO A 130 20.31 9.88 20.04
CA PRO A 130 18.97 9.36 20.27
C PRO A 130 18.84 8.90 21.73
N PRO A 131 17.74 9.20 22.44
CA PRO A 131 17.59 8.79 23.82
C PRO A 131 17.57 7.27 23.93
N SER A 132 18.44 6.72 24.78
CA SER A 132 18.56 5.28 25.06
C SER A 132 17.32 4.74 25.78
N SER A 133 16.27 4.48 25.01
CA SER A 133 14.97 4.04 25.52
C SER A 133 14.61 2.65 25.01
N THR A 134 15.04 1.62 25.75
CA THR A 134 14.53 0.24 25.65
C THR A 134 13.12 0.15 26.25
N ALA A 135 12.18 0.90 25.65
CA ALA A 135 10.77 0.93 26.01
C ALA A 135 9.93 0.24 24.94
N ASN A 136 9.64 -1.05 25.14
CA ASN A 136 8.74 -1.82 24.27
C ASN A 136 7.34 -1.20 24.26
N PRO A 137 6.82 -0.67 23.13
CA PRO A 137 5.54 0.04 23.09
C PRO A 137 4.30 -0.86 23.22
N LEU A 138 4.49 -2.18 23.35
CA LEU A 138 3.44 -3.19 23.41
C LEU A 138 3.10 -3.68 24.84
N SER A 139 3.83 -3.25 25.87
CA SER A 139 3.64 -3.76 27.24
C SER A 139 2.45 -3.15 27.99
N ASN A 140 1.90 -2.02 27.54
CA ASN A 140 0.96 -1.21 28.31
C ASN A 140 -0.52 -1.30 27.85
N PHE A 141 -0.87 -2.33 27.07
CA PHE A 141 -2.24 -2.54 26.61
C PHE A 141 -3.03 -3.41 27.61
N ASN A 142 -3.68 -2.77 28.59
CA ASN A 142 -4.51 -3.46 29.58
C ASN A 142 -5.91 -3.76 29.00
N PRO A 143 -6.33 -5.02 28.81
CA PRO A 143 -7.63 -5.34 28.21
C PRO A 143 -8.83 -5.10 29.15
N ALA A 144 -8.61 -4.79 30.43
CA ALA A 144 -9.69 -4.68 31.42
C ALA A 144 -10.53 -3.39 31.33
N SER A 145 -10.10 -2.36 30.60
CA SER A 145 -10.78 -1.06 30.54
C SER A 145 -11.86 -0.95 29.44
N ALA A 146 -12.08 -2.00 28.63
CA ALA A 146 -13.05 -2.00 27.54
C ALA A 146 -14.49 -2.39 27.94
N GLN A 147 -14.77 -2.65 29.22
CA GLN A 147 -16.10 -3.01 29.74
C GLN A 147 -16.60 -2.06 30.85
N GLN A 148 -17.06 -0.88 30.43
CA GLN A 148 -18.02 -0.05 31.17
C GLN A 148 -18.58 1.02 30.21
N GLY A 149 -19.90 1.07 30.03
CA GLY A 149 -20.51 2.00 29.06
C GLY A 149 -21.91 1.68 28.55
N ALA A 150 -22.71 0.90 29.27
CA ALA A 150 -24.12 0.67 28.94
C ALA A 150 -25.03 1.26 30.03
N PRO A 151 -25.91 2.22 29.70
CA PRO A 151 -27.10 2.55 30.47
C PRO A 151 -28.37 2.08 29.75
N SER A 152 -29.44 1.80 30.51
CA SER A 152 -30.71 1.25 30.01
C SER A 152 -31.92 1.91 30.66
N GLY A 153 -32.88 2.36 29.84
CA GLY A 153 -34.14 3.02 30.26
C GLY A 153 -33.99 4.53 30.55
N GLY A 154 -35.02 5.36 30.36
CA GLY A 154 -36.36 5.10 29.80
C GLY A 154 -37.30 6.31 29.98
N GLU A 155 -38.36 6.41 29.15
CA GLU A 155 -39.49 7.38 29.23
C GLU A 155 -39.11 8.89 29.08
N GLU A 156 -39.92 9.84 28.57
CA GLU A 156 -41.31 9.90 28.04
C GLU A 156 -41.35 11.04 26.94
N VAL A 157 -42.05 10.87 25.81
CA VAL A 157 -43.32 11.56 25.37
C VAL A 157 -43.28 13.11 25.21
N ASP A 158 -43.58 13.73 24.04
CA ASP A 158 -43.57 13.25 22.65
C ASP A 158 -42.77 14.18 21.67
N ASP A 159 -43.23 15.07 20.75
CA ASP A 159 -44.53 15.66 20.31
C ASP A 159 -44.56 15.79 18.74
N ASP A 160 -45.65 16.31 18.12
CA ASP A 160 -45.86 16.39 16.65
C ASP A 160 -45.15 17.54 15.87
N GLU A 161 -44.65 17.28 14.65
CA GLU A 161 -44.89 18.13 13.46
C GLU A 161 -44.68 17.40 12.11
N ASP A 162 -45.53 17.67 11.10
CA ASP A 162 -45.59 16.97 9.80
C ASP A 162 -44.54 17.44 8.77
N GLY A 163 -43.65 16.54 8.33
CA GLY A 163 -42.56 16.84 7.37
C GLY A 163 -42.68 16.17 5.98
N GLU A 164 -43.42 16.78 5.04
CA GLU A 164 -43.62 16.25 3.67
C GLU A 164 -42.34 16.18 2.82
N VAL A 165 -41.67 15.03 2.79
CA VAL A 165 -40.44 14.78 1.98
C VAL A 165 -40.75 14.68 0.48
N LYS A 166 -40.67 15.82 -0.21
CA LYS A 166 -40.89 15.94 -1.67
C LYS A 166 -39.84 15.13 -2.48
N PRO A 167 -40.24 14.23 -3.39
CA PRO A 167 -39.30 13.38 -4.14
C PRO A 167 -38.43 14.18 -5.12
N SER A 168 -37.15 13.83 -5.19
CA SER A 168 -36.13 14.61 -5.90
C SER A 168 -36.31 14.59 -7.43
N ARG A 169 -35.82 15.65 -8.10
CA ARG A 169 -36.03 15.91 -9.55
C ARG A 169 -35.55 14.83 -10.51
N LEU A 170 -34.78 13.82 -10.06
CA LEU A 170 -34.13 12.85 -10.93
C LEU A 170 -35.11 11.85 -11.55
N GLN A 171 -36.15 11.40 -10.82
CA GLN A 171 -37.13 10.44 -11.33
C GLN A 171 -37.94 10.97 -12.53
N LYS A 172 -38.13 12.30 -12.63
CA LYS A 172 -38.95 12.94 -13.66
C LYS A 172 -38.33 12.89 -15.08
N LYS A 173 -37.05 12.50 -15.22
CA LYS A 173 -36.40 12.27 -16.54
C LYS A 173 -36.75 10.91 -17.15
N ASN A 174 -36.98 9.86 -16.34
CA ASN A 174 -37.19 8.51 -16.86
C ASN A 174 -38.58 8.33 -17.49
N ALA A 175 -39.61 8.99 -16.94
CA ALA A 175 -40.96 9.00 -17.50
C ALA A 175 -41.02 9.50 -18.96
N ARG A 176 -40.21 10.50 -19.34
CA ARG A 176 -40.19 11.05 -20.71
C ARG A 176 -39.54 10.12 -21.75
N LYS A 177 -38.59 9.26 -21.37
CA LYS A 177 -37.96 8.33 -22.34
C LYS A 177 -38.87 7.17 -22.74
N ASN A 178 -39.72 6.67 -21.84
CA ASN A 178 -40.60 5.54 -22.14
C ASN A 178 -41.82 5.92 -22.99
N ALA A 179 -42.27 7.18 -22.97
CA ALA A 179 -43.31 7.67 -23.88
C ALA A 179 -42.85 7.62 -25.35
N ALA A 180 -41.61 8.08 -25.64
CA ALA A 180 -41.09 8.17 -27.00
C ALA A 180 -41.01 6.81 -27.71
N LYS A 181 -40.57 5.74 -27.01
CA LYS A 181 -40.48 4.39 -27.58
C LYS A 181 -41.83 3.73 -27.91
N LYS A 182 -42.96 4.25 -27.42
CA LYS A 182 -44.29 3.69 -27.71
C LYS A 182 -44.91 4.25 -29.00
N ALA A 183 -44.47 5.42 -29.47
CA ALA A 183 -45.01 6.06 -30.68
C ALA A 183 -44.48 5.44 -32.00
N THR A 184 -43.24 4.93 -32.00
CA THR A 184 -42.55 4.50 -33.24
C THR A 184 -42.91 3.09 -33.73
N LYS A 185 -43.84 2.37 -33.07
CA LYS A 185 -44.20 0.97 -33.44
C LYS A 185 -45.66 0.77 -33.88
N GLN A 186 -46.29 1.81 -34.44
CA GLN A 186 -47.57 1.71 -35.16
C GLN A 186 -47.51 2.25 -36.61
N GLY A 187 -46.32 2.64 -37.09
CA GLY A 187 -46.10 3.22 -38.42
C GLY A 187 -45.43 2.28 -39.42
N SER A 188 -45.94 1.06 -39.59
CA SER A 188 -45.59 0.17 -40.70
C SER A 188 -46.73 -0.82 -40.97
N ARG A 189 -47.38 -0.64 -42.11
CA ARG A 189 -48.30 -1.55 -42.79
C ARG A 189 -47.86 -1.61 -44.25
#